data_AF-A0A946U1J8-F1
#
_entry.id   AF-A0A946U1J8-F1
#
_cell.length_a   1.000
_cell.length_b   1.000
_cell.length_c   1.000
_cell.angle_alpha   90.00
_cell.angle_beta   90.00
_cell.angle_gamma   90.00
#
_symmetry.space_group_name_H-M   'P 1'
#
loop_
_entity.id
_entity.type
_entity.pdbx_description
1 polymer ?
#
loop_
_entity_poly.entity_id
_entity_poly.type
_entity_poly.pdbx_seq_one_letter_code
_entity_poly.pdbx_strand_id
1 'polypeptide(L)'
;VVPTILTVGRETLAKLIDHENLNQLSILGVQVIPDICWCSITEPVFPSKTQSLITNSGKYAHYGEGLTGRNIRFGSLRDCAMAALTGFVNDEPPNWLNSPT
;
A
#
# COMPACT_ATOMS: atom_id res chain seq x y z
N VAL A 1 -11.81 5.35 7.92
CA VAL A 1 -11.15 5.11 6.61
C VAL A 1 -9.68 4.90 6.85
N VAL A 2 -9.10 3.84 6.31
CA VAL A 2 -7.66 3.57 6.41
C VAL A 2 -6.94 4.44 5.39
N PRO A 3 -6.00 5.31 5.79
CA PRO A 3 -5.23 6.09 4.83
C PRO A 3 -4.54 5.17 3.82
N THR A 4 -4.78 5.41 2.53
CA THR A 4 -4.31 4.53 1.46
C THR A 4 -3.58 5.36 0.41
N ILE A 5 -2.32 5.00 0.14
CA ILE A 5 -1.48 5.67 -0.84
C ILE A 5 -1.15 4.69 -1.95
N LEU A 6 -1.34 5.10 -3.20
CA LEU A 6 -1.02 4.33 -4.38
C LEU A 6 0.03 5.09 -5.21
N THR A 7 1.25 4.55 -5.27
CA THR A 7 2.30 5.08 -6.14
C THR A 7 2.25 4.39 -7.50
N VAL A 8 2.19 5.14 -8.60
CA VAL A 8 2.13 4.59 -9.96
C VAL A 8 3.09 5.30 -10.91
N GLY A 9 3.51 4.62 -11.98
CA GLY A 9 4.21 5.29 -13.07
C GLY A 9 3.26 6.10 -13.97
N ARG A 10 3.81 7.06 -14.72
CA ARG A 10 3.08 7.87 -15.72
C ARG A 10 2.11 7.11 -16.62
N GLU A 11 2.54 5.99 -17.21
CA GLU A 11 1.68 5.20 -18.11
C GLU A 11 0.47 4.58 -17.39
N THR A 12 0.68 4.09 -16.17
CA THR A 12 -0.41 3.56 -15.35
C THR A 12 -1.36 4.66 -14.91
N LEU A 13 -0.85 5.85 -14.56
CA LEU A 13 -1.69 7.00 -14.26
C LEU A 13 -2.56 7.37 -15.48
N ALA A 14 -2.00 7.42 -16.68
CA ALA A 14 -2.75 7.71 -17.90
C ALA A 14 -3.91 6.71 -18.10
N LYS A 15 -3.66 5.41 -17.89
CA LYS A 15 -4.71 4.38 -17.94
C LYS A 15 -5.78 4.56 -16.85
N LEU A 16 -5.39 4.95 -15.64
CA LEU A 16 -6.35 5.21 -14.55
C LEU A 16 -7.25 6.42 -14.86
N ILE A 17 -6.73 7.43 -15.58
CA ILE A 17 -7.51 8.58 -16.03
C ILE A 17 -8.47 8.17 -17.14
N ASP A 18 -7.97 7.48 -18.17
CA ASP A 18 -8.73 7.09 -19.36
C ASP A 18 -9.93 6.18 -19.02
N HIS A 19 -9.78 5.32 -18.02
CA HIS A 19 -10.84 4.42 -17.56
C HIS A 19 -11.72 5.01 -16.43
N GLU A 20 -11.56 6.28 -16.07
CA GLU A 20 -12.25 6.95 -14.94
C GLU A 20 -11.97 6.34 -13.54
N ASN A 21 -11.11 5.32 -13.45
CA ASN A 21 -10.70 4.67 -12.21
C ASN A 21 -10.07 5.66 -11.22
N LEU A 22 -9.34 6.67 -11.70
CA LEU A 22 -8.72 7.68 -10.84
C LEU A 22 -9.77 8.41 -10.00
N ASN A 23 -10.91 8.76 -10.59
CA ASN A 23 -12.00 9.44 -9.88
C ASN A 23 -12.62 8.52 -8.83
N GLN A 24 -12.86 7.24 -9.18
CA GLN A 24 -13.38 6.25 -8.24
C GLN A 24 -12.46 6.04 -7.03
N LEU A 25 -11.15 5.93 -7.27
CA LEU A 25 -10.14 5.81 -6.22
C LEU A 25 -10.11 7.05 -5.32
N SER A 26 -10.21 8.25 -5.91
CA SER A 26 -10.25 9.50 -5.16
C SER A 26 -11.50 9.61 -4.28
N ILE A 27 -12.67 9.19 -4.77
CA ILE A 27 -13.92 9.14 -3.98
C ILE A 27 -13.79 8.20 -2.77
N LEU A 28 -13.06 7.10 -2.94
CA LEU A 28 -12.75 6.15 -1.86
C LEU A 28 -11.67 6.67 -0.89
N GLY A 29 -11.11 7.86 -1.14
CA GLY A 29 -10.07 8.46 -0.30
C GLY A 29 -8.66 7.91 -0.55
N VAL A 30 -8.43 7.23 -1.68
CA VAL A 30 -7.10 6.75 -2.07
C VAL A 30 -6.29 7.91 -2.65
N GLN A 31 -5.11 8.16 -2.10
CA GLN A 31 -4.17 9.15 -2.61
C GLN A 31 -3.28 8.53 -3.68
N VAL A 32 -3.53 8.84 -4.95
CA VAL A 32 -2.68 8.41 -6.07
C VAL A 32 -1.54 9.41 -6.24
N ILE A 33 -0.29 8.95 -6.13
CA ILE A 33 0.91 9.79 -6.26
C ILE A 33 1.79 9.24 -7.38
N PRO A 34 1.89 9.92 -8.53
CA PRO A 34 2.68 9.42 -9.65
C PRO A 34 4.19 9.60 -9.42
N ASP A 35 4.97 8.71 -10.03
CA ASP A 35 6.43 8.85 -10.25
C ASP A 35 7.27 9.11 -8.98
N ILE A 36 6.81 8.63 -7.81
CA ILE A 36 7.55 8.71 -6.56
C ILE A 36 7.88 7.31 -6.02
N CYS A 37 9.07 7.17 -5.43
CA CYS A 37 9.42 5.98 -4.66
C CYS A 37 8.99 6.14 -3.20
N TRP A 38 8.62 5.04 -2.54
CA TRP A 38 8.27 5.03 -1.11
C TRP A 38 9.36 5.60 -0.20
N CYS A 39 10.64 5.49 -0.56
CA CYS A 39 11.73 6.10 0.21
C CYS A 39 11.68 7.64 0.28
N SER A 40 10.89 8.28 -0.57
CA SER A 40 10.70 9.73 -0.61
C SER A 40 9.36 10.17 -0.02
N ILE A 41 8.55 9.24 0.48
CA ILE A 41 7.29 9.55 1.15
C ILE A 41 7.57 9.82 2.63
N THR A 42 7.42 11.08 3.04
CA THR A 42 7.62 11.55 4.42
C THR A 42 6.33 12.08 5.01
N GLU A 43 6.29 12.33 6.31
CA GLU A 43 5.18 13.06 6.92
C GLU A 43 5.04 14.48 6.30
N PRO A 44 3.81 14.99 6.11
CA PRO A 44 2.52 14.40 6.46
C PRO A 44 1.89 13.53 5.36
N VAL A 45 2.54 13.36 4.20
CA VAL A 45 2.05 12.46 3.15
C VAL A 45 1.99 11.04 3.69
N PHE A 46 3.05 10.61 4.37
CA PHE A 46 2.98 9.51 5.32
C PHE A 46 2.13 9.95 6.52
N PRO A 47 1.00 9.29 6.84
CA PRO A 47 0.15 9.73 7.93
C PRO A 47 0.88 9.58 9.27
N SER A 48 1.05 10.68 10.01
CA SER A 48 1.88 10.71 11.24
C SER A 48 1.39 9.80 12.36
N LYS A 49 0.08 9.50 12.39
CA LYS A 49 -0.56 8.58 13.36
C LYS A 49 -0.46 7.10 12.95
N THR A 50 0.18 6.77 11.83
CA THR A 50 0.38 5.38 11.39
C THR A 50 1.23 4.65 12.42
N GLN A 51 0.76 3.50 12.90
CA GLN A 51 1.53 2.61 13.79
C GLN A 51 2.10 1.41 13.03
N SER A 52 1.34 0.92 12.04
CA SER A 52 1.71 -0.16 11.16
C SER A 52 1.14 0.07 9.77
N LEU A 53 1.73 -0.56 8.76
CA LEU A 53 1.22 -0.55 7.39
C LEU A 53 1.47 -1.89 6.69
N ILE A 54 0.66 -2.15 5.67
CA ILE A 54 0.90 -3.21 4.69
C ILE A 54 1.38 -2.61 3.37
N THR A 55 2.31 -3.27 2.70
CA THR A 55 2.83 -2.87 1.39
C THR A 55 3.03 -4.06 0.47
N ASN A 56 2.80 -3.87 -0.82
CA ASN A 56 3.17 -4.81 -1.88
C ASN A 56 4.52 -4.49 -2.53
N SER A 57 5.25 -3.50 -2.01
CA SER A 57 6.62 -3.22 -2.44
C SER A 57 7.60 -4.08 -1.66
N GLY A 58 8.24 -5.04 -2.32
CA GLY A 58 9.28 -5.87 -1.67
C GLY A 58 10.47 -5.04 -1.17
N LYS A 59 10.83 -3.98 -1.91
CA LYS A 59 11.89 -3.04 -1.50
C LYS A 59 11.47 -2.32 -0.21
N TYR A 60 10.29 -1.69 -0.18
CA TYR A 60 9.84 -0.94 1.00
C TYR A 60 9.53 -1.84 2.20
N ALA A 61 9.06 -3.08 1.97
CA ALA A 61 8.93 -4.07 3.02
C ALA A 61 10.25 -4.36 3.74
N HIS A 62 11.38 -4.29 3.02
CA HIS A 62 12.69 -4.54 3.58
C HIS A 62 13.25 -3.34 4.36
N TYR A 63 13.16 -2.11 3.84
CA TYR A 63 13.81 -0.93 4.46
C TYR A 63 12.85 0.03 5.17
N GLY A 64 11.53 -0.13 5.01
CA GLY A 64 10.53 0.85 5.45
C GLY A 64 10.46 1.02 6.97
N GLU A 65 10.68 -0.05 7.73
CA GLU A 65 10.74 0.02 9.19
C GLU A 65 11.91 0.90 9.65
N GLY A 66 13.09 0.73 9.05
CA GLY A 66 14.26 1.57 9.33
C GLY A 66 14.08 3.04 8.96
N LEU A 67 13.24 3.35 7.97
CA LEU A 67 12.95 4.74 7.57
C LEU A 67 11.87 5.42 8.41
N THR A 68 10.86 4.67 8.85
CA THR A 68 9.65 5.24 9.47
C THR A 68 9.48 4.92 10.94
N GLY A 69 10.20 3.92 11.45
CA GLY A 69 10.00 3.35 12.77
C GLY A 69 8.61 2.73 12.96
N ARG A 70 7.94 2.32 11.86
CA ARG A 70 6.61 1.67 11.88
C ARG A 70 6.72 0.21 11.49
N ASN A 71 5.85 -0.61 12.06
CA ASN A 71 5.77 -2.03 11.71
C ASN A 71 5.33 -2.17 10.25
N ILE A 72 6.07 -2.94 9.46
CA ILE A 72 5.77 -3.18 8.05
C ILE A 72 5.35 -4.63 7.82
N ARG A 73 4.23 -4.83 7.15
CA ARG A 73 3.81 -6.13 6.62
C ARG A 73 3.95 -6.15 5.11
N PHE A 74 4.65 -7.14 4.57
CA PHE A 74 4.60 -7.42 3.14
C PHE A 74 3.34 -8.23 2.81
N GLY A 75 2.66 -7.88 1.72
CA GLY A 75 1.48 -8.60 1.25
C GLY A 75 1.23 -8.40 -0.24
N SER A 76 0.24 -9.11 -0.77
CA SER A 76 -0.16 -8.92 -2.16
C SER A 76 -0.90 -7.59 -2.36
N LEU A 77 -1.11 -7.19 -3.62
CA LEU A 77 -1.98 -6.06 -3.94
C LEU A 77 -3.41 -6.28 -3.41
N ARG A 78 -3.89 -7.53 -3.43
CA ARG A 78 -5.20 -7.92 -2.89
C ARG A 78 -5.26 -7.67 -1.39
N ASP A 79 -4.23 -8.06 -0.66
CA ASP A 79 -4.15 -7.86 0.80
C ASP A 79 -4.12 -6.37 1.15
N CYS A 80 -3.38 -5.56 0.39
CA CYS A 80 -3.37 -4.10 0.56
C CYS A 80 -4.76 -3.50 0.33
N ALA A 81 -5.48 -3.94 -0.70
CA ALA A 81 -6.85 -3.48 -0.97
C ALA A 81 -7.84 -3.92 0.14
N MET A 82 -7.72 -5.16 0.64
CA MET A 82 -8.53 -5.63 1.76
C MET A 82 -8.26 -4.86 3.05
N ALA A 83 -7.00 -4.54 3.35
CA ALA A 83 -6.63 -3.72 4.49
C ALA A 83 -7.12 -2.28 4.35
N ALA A 84 -7.08 -1.70 3.15
CA ALA A 84 -7.64 -0.38 2.88
C ALA A 84 -9.16 -0.31 3.18
N LEU A 85 -9.89 -1.38 2.84
CA LEU A 85 -11.33 -1.48 3.05
C LEU A 85 -11.70 -1.81 4.50
N THR A 86 -10.98 -2.72 5.15
CA THR A 86 -11.40 -3.31 6.43
C THR A 86 -10.58 -2.85 7.62
N GLY A 87 -9.36 -2.34 7.41
CA GLY A 87 -8.38 -2.12 8.47
C GLY A 87 -7.64 -3.38 8.93
N PHE A 88 -7.95 -4.54 8.33
CA PHE A 88 -7.40 -5.83 8.71
C PHE A 88 -6.81 -6.57 7.51
N VAL A 89 -5.83 -7.41 7.79
CA VAL A 89 -5.29 -8.39 6.85
C VAL A 89 -5.07 -9.68 7.61
N ASN A 90 -5.36 -10.81 6.97
CA ASN A 90 -5.10 -12.12 7.55
C ASN A 90 -3.60 -12.25 7.88
N ASP A 91 -3.28 -12.66 9.10
CA ASP A 91 -1.92 -12.89 9.59
C ASP A 91 -1.44 -14.33 9.37
N GLU A 92 -2.31 -15.21 8.88
CA GLU A 92 -1.97 -16.60 8.54
C GLU A 92 -0.81 -16.68 7.51
N PRO A 93 0.06 -17.68 7.65
CA PRO A 93 1.05 -17.99 6.64
C PRO A 93 0.40 -18.30 5.29
N PRO A 94 1.03 -17.94 4.16
CA PRO A 94 0.55 -18.33 2.84
C PRO A 94 0.31 -19.84 2.76
N ASN A 95 -0.72 -20.27 2.03
CA ASN A 95 -1.09 -21.69 1.92
C ASN A 95 0.07 -22.60 1.46
N TRP A 96 1.00 -22.08 0.64
CA TRP A 96 2.16 -22.84 0.17
C TRP A 96 3.17 -23.15 1.30
N LEU A 97 3.18 -22.35 2.37
CA LEU A 97 4.00 -22.55 3.58
C LEU A 97 3.40 -23.59 4.53
N ASN A 98 2.10 -23.85 4.42
CA ASN A 98 1.35 -24.79 5.26
C ASN A 98 1.33 -26.22 4.68
N SER A 99 2.24 -26.55 3.75
CA SER A 99 2.31 -27.91 3.18
C SER A 99 2.66 -28.90 4.29
N PRO A 100 1.84 -29.96 4.53
CA PRO A 100 2.22 -30.99 5.47
C PRO A 100 3.42 -31.74 4.92
N THR A 101 4.50 -31.79 5.70
CA THR A 101 5.55 -32.81 5.57
C THR A 101 4.97 -34.20 5.75
#